data_AF-A0A7K7KI01-F1
#
_entry.id   AF-A0A7K7KI01-F1
#
_cell.length_a   1.000
_cell.length_b   1.000
_cell.length_c   1.000
_cell.angle_alpha   90.00
_cell.angle_beta   90.00
_cell.angle_gamma   90.00
#
_symmetry.space_group_name_H-M   'P 1'
#
loop_
_entity.id
_entity.type
_entity.pdbx_description
1 polymer ?
#
loop_
_entity_poly.entity_id
_entity_poly.type
_entity_poly.pdbx_seq_one_letter_code
_entity_poly.pdbx_strand_id
1 'polypeptide(L)' 'IYPYELLLVKTRGRNQLPKDVDRTRLERHLSQEEFYQIFGMTMAEFDRLALWKRNELKKQARLF' A
#
# COMPACT_ATOMS: atom_id res chain seq x y z
N ILE A 1 -7.65 2.96 9.30
CA ILE A 1 -7.44 1.70 8.55
C ILE A 1 -8.51 1.67 7.47
N TYR A 2 -8.14 1.52 6.20
CA TYR A 2 -9.06 1.48 5.06
C TYR A 2 -8.92 0.15 4.32
N PRO A 3 -10.01 -0.42 3.78
CA PRO A 3 -9.93 -1.63 2.96
C PRO A 3 -9.06 -1.39 1.72
N TYR A 4 -8.26 -2.39 1.36
CA TYR A 4 -7.32 -2.39 0.24
C TYR A 4 -7.97 -1.97 -1.07
N GLU A 5 -9.22 -2.37 -1.29
CA GLU A 5 -9.97 -2.02 -2.49
C GLU A 5 -10.16 -0.51 -2.68
N LEU A 6 -10.20 0.27 -1.59
CA LEU A 6 -10.27 1.74 -1.61
C LEU A 6 -8.89 2.39 -1.76
N LEU A 7 -7.82 1.66 -1.44
CA LEU A 7 -6.43 2.12 -1.53
C LEU A 7 -5.79 1.78 -2.89
N LEU A 8 -6.43 0.93 -3.70
CA LEU A 8 -5.99 0.61 -5.05
C LEU A 8 -5.92 1.85 -5.94
N VAL A 9 -4.72 2.15 -6.43
CA VAL A 9 -4.51 3.23 -7.40
C VAL A 9 -5.00 2.77 -8.78
N LYS A 10 -6.20 3.19 -9.18
CA LYS A 10 -6.72 2.94 -10.53
C LYS A 10 -6.21 4.04 -11.46
N THR A 11 -5.40 3.65 -12.44
CA THR A 11 -4.73 4.55 -13.41
C THR A 11 -5.70 5.28 -14.36
N ARG A 12 -7.01 4.94 -14.34
CA ARG A 12 -8.02 5.55 -15.21
C ARG A 12 -9.23 6.01 -14.38
N GLY A 13 -9.33 7.32 -14.20
CA GLY A 13 -10.50 7.99 -13.62
C GLY A 13 -10.36 8.22 -12.12
N ARG A 14 -10.23 9.50 -11.74
CA ARG A 14 -10.34 10.06 -10.37
C ARG A 14 -10.11 9.04 -9.26
N ASN A 15 -8.84 8.87 -8.89
CA ASN A 15 -8.46 8.16 -7.67
C ASN A 15 -9.05 8.94 -6.46
N GLN A 16 -10.28 8.60 -6.06
CA GLN A 16 -10.96 9.11 -4.87
C GLN A 16 -10.38 8.45 -3.62
N LEU A 17 -9.05 8.50 -3.48
CA LEU A 17 -8.44 8.23 -2.18
C LEU A 17 -9.05 9.23 -1.18
N PRO A 18 -9.49 8.78 0.00
CA PRO A 18 -9.96 9.67 1.05
C PRO A 18 -8.91 10.76 1.29
N LYS A 19 -9.36 11.99 1.62
CA LYS A 19 -8.47 13.15 1.75
C LYS A 19 -7.35 12.93 2.77
N ASP A 20 -7.57 12.04 3.74
CA ASP A 20 -6.65 11.71 4.83
C ASP A 20 -5.69 10.56 4.49
N VAL A 21 -5.76 10.01 3.28
CA VAL A 21 -4.90 8.92 2.82
C VAL A 21 -3.70 9.47 2.07
N ASP A 22 -2.51 9.24 2.63
CA ASP A 22 -1.25 9.63 2.01
C ASP A 22 -0.93 8.71 0.83
N ARG A 23 -1.02 9.29 -0.37
CA ARG A 23 -0.70 8.64 -1.65
C ARG A 23 0.72 8.09 -1.71
N THR A 24 1.64 8.68 -0.95
CA THR A 24 3.04 8.24 -0.91
C THR A 24 3.26 7.08 0.05
N ARG A 25 2.28 6.78 0.92
CA ARG A 25 2.38 5.78 2.00
C ARG A 25 1.11 4.94 2.17
N LEU A 26 0.50 4.51 1.07
CA LEU A 26 -0.71 3.68 1.06
C LEU A 26 -0.57 2.41 1.91
N GLU A 27 0.65 1.87 2.01
CA GLU A 27 0.97 0.69 2.81
C GLU A 27 0.72 0.87 4.32
N ARG A 28 0.70 2.11 4.83
CA ARG A 28 0.39 2.41 6.24
C ARG A 28 -1.09 2.57 6.53
N HIS A 29 -1.91 2.63 5.48
CA HIS A 29 -3.37 2.73 5.62
C HIS A 29 -4.07 1.37 5.58
N LEU A 30 -3.37 0.32 5.13
CA LEU A 30 -3.84 -1.06 5.14
C LEU A 30 -3.99 -1.60 6.56
N SER A 31 -4.93 -2.53 6.75
CA SER A 31 -4.97 -3.36 7.95
C SER A 31 -3.74 -4.27 8.00
N GLN A 32 -3.33 -4.71 9.20
CA GLN A 32 -2.19 -5.65 9.34
C GLN A 32 -2.44 -6.95 8.57
N GLU A 33 -3.68 -7.44 8.56
CA GLU A 33 -4.08 -8.64 7.83
C GLU A 33 -3.96 -8.45 6.32
N GLU A 34 -4.49 -7.36 5.76
CA GLU A 34 -4.37 -7.08 4.33
C GLU A 34 -2.92 -6.84 3.91
N PHE A 35 -2.16 -6.11 4.75
CA PHE A 35 -0.74 -5.90 4.51
C PHE A 35 -0.01 -7.25 4.39
N TYR A 36 -0.28 -8.19 5.31
CA TYR A 36 0.32 -9.51 5.27
C TYR A 36 -0.15 -10.32 4.06
N GLN A 37 -1.42 -10.23 3.66
CA GLN A 37 -1.93 -10.90 2.45
C GLN A 37 -1.30 -10.37 1.15
N ILE A 38 -1.06 -9.06 1.06
CA ILE A 38 -0.51 -8.41 -0.15
C ILE A 38 1.00 -8.57 -0.23
N PHE A 39 1.71 -8.30 0.86
CA PHE A 39 3.16 -8.28 0.90
C PHE A 39 3.79 -9.58 1.38
N GLY A 40 2.99 -10.50 1.94
CA GLY A 40 3.46 -11.77 2.48
C GLY A 40 4.32 -11.65 3.74
N MET A 41 4.36 -10.47 4.37
CA MET A 41 5.21 -10.15 5.52
C MET A 41 4.57 -9.08 6.38
N THR A 42 5.08 -8.90 7.60
CA THR A 42 4.62 -7.85 8.51
C THR A 42 5.16 -6.47 8.13
N MET A 43 4.50 -5.40 8.60
CA MET A 43 5.00 -4.02 8.40
C MET A 43 6.41 -3.82 8.95
N ALA A 44 6.75 -4.50 10.05
CA ALA A 44 8.07 -4.45 10.65
C ALA A 44 9.15 -5.09 9.75
N GLU A 45 8.83 -6.18 9.08
CA GLU A 45 9.72 -6.81 8.10
C GLU A 45 9.85 -5.95 6.84
N PHE A 46 8.74 -5.38 6.38
CA PHE A 46 8.73 -4.47 5.25
C PHE A 46 9.59 -3.22 5.50
N ASP A 47 9.52 -2.62 6.69
CA ASP A 47 10.33 -1.44 7.04
C ASP A 47 11.83 -1.77 7.13
N ARG A 48 12.21 -3.04 7.30
CA ARG A 48 13.61 -3.51 7.23
C ARG A 48 14.11 -3.69 5.79
N LEU A 49 13.22 -3.74 4.80
CA LEU A 49 13.62 -3.87 3.40
C LEU A 49 14.26 -2.58 2.86
N ALA A 50 15.21 -2.75 1.95
CA ALA A 50 15.79 -1.64 1.20
C ALA A 50 14.71 -0.84 0.47
N LEU A 51 14.92 0.48 0.32
CA LEU A 51 13.94 1.39 -0.29
C LEU A 51 13.50 0.93 -1.68
N TRP A 52 14.42 0.42 -2.49
CA TRP A 52 14.13 -0.10 -3.83
C TRP A 52 13.17 -1.30 -3.77
N LYS A 53 13.32 -2.19 -2.79
CA LYS A 53 12.48 -3.37 -2.62
C LYS A 53 11.08 -3.00 -2.14
N ARG A 54 10.99 -2.05 -1.19
CA ARG A 54 9.71 -1.46 -0.77
C ARG A 54 8.96 -0.83 -1.94
N ASN A 55 9.66 -0.07 -2.78
CA ASN A 55 9.06 0.56 -3.96
C ASN A 55 8.62 -0.46 -5.02
N GLU A 56 9.41 -1.52 -5.25
CA GLU A 56 9.06 -2.61 -6.16
C GLU A 56 7.77 -3.32 -5.72
N LEU A 57 7.70 -3.71 -4.44
CA LEU A 57 6.52 -4.36 -3.89
C LEU A 57 5.28 -3.46 -3.94
N LYS A 58 5.43 -2.15 -3.63
CA LYS A 58 4.34 -1.18 -3.77
C LYS A 58 3.83 -1.07 -5.20
N LYS A 59 4.72 -1.09 -6.19
CA LYS A 59 4.34 -1.10 -7.62
C LYS A 59 3.57 -2.38 -7.98
N GLN A 60 4.03 -3.54 -7.50
CA GLN A 60 3.34 -4.82 -7.73
C GLN A 60 1.94 -4.84 -7.12
N ALA A 61 1.77 -4.25 -5.94
CA ALA A 61 0.47 -4.11 -5.27
C ALA A 61 -0.44 -3.01 -5.86
N ARG A 62 0.00 -2.28 -6.91
CA ARG A 62 -0.70 -1.08 -7.41
C ARG A 62 -0.95 -0.02 -6.33
N LEU A 63 0.00 0.09 -5.40
CA LEU A 63 0.05 1.06 -4.31
C LEU A 63 1.19 2.08 -4.54
N PHE A 64 1.55 2.33 -5.81
CA PHE A 64 2.57 3.29 -6.24
C PHE A 64 1.97 4.30 -7.23
#